data_AF-A0A8T9C5B0-F1
#
_entry.id   AF-A0A8T9C5B0-F1
#
_cell.length_a   1.000
_cell.length_b   1.000
_cell.length_c   1.000
_cell.angle_alpha   90.00
_cell.angle_beta   90.00
_cell.angle_gamma   90.00
#
_symmetry.space_group_name_H-M   'P 1'
#
loop_
_entity.id
_entity.type
_entity.pdbx_description
1 polymer ?
#
loop_
_entity_poly.entity_id
_entity_poly.type
_entity_poly.pdbx_seq_one_letter_code
_entity_poly.pdbx_strand_id
1 'polypeptide(L)'
;MSKTFPGWTFGVEIEFAVAYITNPEDNPDPSEKRTVYYGPLTANDKSVARDYLADRWQARLPQDPLGDKELDTGHEGNQVNLKKAFNKEAHHAAMKRHMAKTVRNAGHEGEWAFKSDWSVEGPKLPPPGYEFLDMEVNSPPFYFCKEAVYAVQDVVALLTNAYCLNINETCGIHVHVGAGERDFEFRTLQKLTSFLWAFTPQLNSLHPLSRQEQRVEEANASSIRETSRYAERRKFTHKLRPTPLQGVAKFMSYTNKDEMLWPAIKRKYPKGMAYNLLWQHPKIAAETMIKFEGEENFSPKQTIEFRQHAGSLNTEEIGNWIETVVGILEFCQKSSATQIYELFLLTQLETREKLGDGHDAQREEDEGPILAEGKFTIIDLLTTMKLWGPALYYRQLRYYIHNPVRDDEQKPKETKLWEYEIQRFDGTWKGTMEEFVQTENMRDAWDAANAACKALRLAGSENKWWTFNPGHPMWPAHDKKLDGYADTDAATDSQASDKGSQKGKPSESDDSELTQYSLGTWTEDSDDEDLE
;
A
#
# COMPACT_ATOMS: atom_id res chain seq x y z
N MET A 1 -30.26 21.23 -20.24
CA MET A 1 -29.09 21.48 -19.38
C MET A 1 -28.15 20.29 -19.58
N SER A 2 -26.99 20.50 -20.20
CA SER A 2 -26.07 19.42 -20.58
C SER A 2 -25.39 18.83 -19.34
N LYS A 3 -25.58 17.52 -19.12
CA LYS A 3 -24.80 16.73 -18.15
C LYS A 3 -23.39 16.52 -18.69
N THR A 4 -22.41 17.24 -18.15
CA THR A 4 -20.96 17.09 -18.39
C THR A 4 -20.26 17.61 -17.13
N PHE A 5 -19.53 16.85 -16.30
CA PHE A 5 -18.56 15.77 -16.52
C PHE A 5 -18.53 14.77 -15.33
N PRO A 6 -18.11 13.50 -15.51
CA PRO A 6 -17.88 12.56 -14.41
C PRO A 6 -16.56 12.90 -13.68
N GLY A 7 -16.66 13.70 -12.61
CA GLY A 7 -15.52 14.11 -11.78
C GLY A 7 -14.92 12.96 -10.98
N TRP A 8 -13.75 13.19 -10.39
CA TRP A 8 -13.13 12.27 -9.43
C TRP A 8 -14.06 12.03 -8.24
N THR A 9 -14.06 10.82 -7.71
CA THR A 9 -14.70 10.49 -6.44
C THR A 9 -13.66 10.25 -5.37
N PHE A 10 -14.04 10.44 -4.11
CA PHE A 10 -13.21 10.06 -2.98
C PHE A 10 -14.04 9.49 -1.82
N GLY A 11 -13.43 8.63 -1.03
CA GLY A 11 -13.91 8.23 0.29
C GLY A 11 -12.75 8.26 1.27
N VAL A 12 -13.05 8.39 2.56
CA VAL A 12 -12.04 8.41 3.62
C VAL A 12 -12.27 7.29 4.62
N GLU A 13 -11.20 6.72 5.12
CA GLU A 13 -11.18 5.85 6.29
C GLU A 13 -10.35 6.55 7.37
N ILE A 14 -10.93 6.75 8.54
CA ILE A 14 -10.29 7.46 9.66
C ILE A 14 -10.25 6.51 10.85
N GLU A 15 -9.04 6.19 11.29
CA GLU A 15 -8.77 5.27 12.38
C GLU A 15 -8.57 6.02 13.70
N PHE A 16 -9.12 5.50 14.78
CA PHE A 16 -8.95 6.02 16.13
C PHE A 16 -9.29 4.97 17.18
N ALA A 17 -8.70 5.09 18.38
CA ALA A 17 -9.15 4.35 19.54
C ALA A 17 -10.24 5.14 20.28
N VAL A 18 -11.29 4.48 20.76
CA VAL A 18 -12.40 5.12 21.47
C VAL A 18 -12.46 4.64 22.91
N ALA A 19 -12.48 5.58 23.85
CA ALA A 19 -12.63 5.24 25.25
C ALA A 19 -14.04 4.75 25.56
N TYR A 20 -14.13 3.75 26.44
CA TYR A 20 -15.39 3.29 26.99
C TYR A 20 -15.28 2.83 28.46
N ILE A 21 -16.43 2.86 29.13
CA ILE A 21 -16.67 2.25 30.44
C ILE A 21 -17.85 1.27 30.33
N THR A 22 -17.89 0.27 31.19
CA THR A 22 -18.94 -0.77 31.19
C THR A 22 -20.15 -0.40 32.06
N ASN A 23 -19.97 0.53 32.99
CA ASN A 23 -21.00 1.01 33.91
C ASN A 23 -20.86 2.53 34.09
N PRO A 24 -21.94 3.31 33.92
CA PRO A 24 -21.86 4.78 33.95
C PRO A 24 -21.38 5.35 35.29
N GLU A 25 -21.64 4.66 36.40
CA GLU A 25 -21.22 5.08 37.75
C GLU A 25 -19.70 4.99 37.95
N ASP A 26 -19.01 4.22 37.09
CA ASP A 26 -17.57 4.01 37.15
C ASP A 26 -16.80 5.04 36.31
N ASN A 27 -17.43 6.12 35.85
CA ASN A 27 -16.75 7.16 35.08
C ASN A 27 -15.64 7.81 35.93
N PRO A 28 -14.35 7.60 35.59
CA PRO A 28 -13.24 8.09 36.40
C PRO A 28 -13.10 9.62 36.35
N ASP A 29 -13.68 10.27 35.34
CA ASP A 29 -13.72 11.73 35.20
C ASP A 29 -15.18 12.21 35.07
N PRO A 30 -15.81 12.61 36.19
CA PRO A 30 -17.17 13.17 36.17
C PRO A 30 -17.30 14.48 35.39
N SER A 31 -16.19 15.16 35.07
CA SER A 31 -16.20 16.39 34.27
C SER A 31 -16.23 16.12 32.76
N GLU A 32 -15.93 14.89 32.34
CA GLU A 32 -16.00 14.48 30.95
C GLU A 32 -17.46 14.46 30.47
N LYS A 33 -17.75 15.28 29.46
CA LYS A 33 -19.09 15.45 28.89
C LYS A 33 -19.30 14.61 27.64
N ARG A 34 -18.23 14.08 27.06
CA ARG A 34 -18.26 13.23 25.88
C ARG A 34 -18.73 11.83 26.26
N THR A 35 -19.24 11.11 25.27
CA THR A 35 -19.79 9.77 25.45
C THR A 35 -18.65 8.79 25.71
N VAL A 36 -18.68 8.18 26.89
CA VAL A 36 -17.82 7.05 27.29
C VAL A 36 -18.63 5.81 27.67
N TYR A 37 -19.94 5.95 27.87
CA TYR A 37 -20.84 4.84 28.13
C TYR A 37 -21.86 4.71 26.99
N TYR A 38 -21.93 3.53 26.38
CA TYR A 38 -22.70 3.28 25.15
C TYR A 38 -24.03 2.56 25.41
N GLY A 39 -24.52 2.63 26.65
CA GLY A 39 -25.71 1.93 27.11
C GLY A 39 -25.46 0.45 27.42
N PRO A 40 -26.46 -0.23 28.01
CA PRO A 40 -26.38 -1.66 28.25
C PRO A 40 -26.35 -2.44 26.93
N LEU A 41 -25.58 -3.54 26.90
CA LEU A 41 -25.51 -4.42 25.74
C LEU A 41 -26.88 -5.01 25.40
N THR A 42 -27.37 -4.68 24.21
CA THR A 42 -28.65 -5.17 23.69
C THR A 42 -28.55 -6.63 23.21
N ALA A 43 -29.69 -7.29 23.00
CA ALA A 43 -29.70 -8.62 22.37
C ALA A 43 -29.06 -8.60 20.97
N ASN A 44 -29.21 -7.51 20.23
CA ASN A 44 -28.61 -7.33 18.91
C ASN A 44 -27.08 -7.22 18.98
N ASP A 45 -26.53 -6.47 19.93
CA ASP A 45 -25.07 -6.36 20.12
C ASP A 45 -24.45 -7.73 20.38
N LYS A 46 -25.11 -8.49 21.26
CA LYS A 46 -24.73 -9.85 21.60
C LYS A 46 -24.84 -10.78 20.38
N SER A 47 -25.82 -10.59 19.51
CA SER A 47 -25.93 -11.37 18.27
C SER A 47 -24.81 -11.06 17.31
N VAL A 48 -24.55 -9.78 17.03
CA VAL A 48 -23.45 -9.35 16.15
C VAL A 48 -22.11 -9.90 16.65
N ALA A 49 -21.86 -9.86 17.96
CA ALA A 49 -20.66 -10.43 18.55
C ALA A 49 -20.58 -11.96 18.38
N ARG A 50 -21.70 -12.68 18.53
CA ARG A 50 -21.74 -14.13 18.26
C ARG A 50 -21.43 -14.43 16.80
N ASP A 51 -22.05 -13.70 15.88
CA ASP A 51 -21.92 -13.97 14.44
C ASP A 51 -20.49 -13.69 13.98
N TYR A 52 -19.90 -12.57 14.42
CA TYR A 52 -18.52 -12.22 14.15
C TYR A 52 -17.53 -13.28 14.69
N LEU A 53 -17.74 -13.74 15.93
CA LEU A 53 -16.90 -14.78 16.49
C LEU A 53 -17.19 -16.14 15.85
N ALA A 54 -18.42 -16.47 15.49
CA ALA A 54 -18.74 -17.72 14.81
C ALA A 54 -18.01 -17.82 13.47
N ASP A 55 -18.00 -16.75 12.67
CA ASP A 55 -17.27 -16.70 11.40
C ASP A 55 -15.75 -16.88 11.60
N ARG A 56 -15.18 -16.13 12.55
CA ARG A 56 -13.74 -16.18 12.85
C ARG A 56 -13.29 -17.48 13.55
N TRP A 57 -14.19 -18.13 14.29
CA TRP A 57 -13.91 -19.34 15.09
C TRP A 57 -14.38 -20.65 14.44
N GLN A 58 -15.24 -20.61 13.40
CA GLN A 58 -15.50 -21.76 12.52
C GLN A 58 -14.21 -22.26 11.86
N ALA A 59 -13.21 -21.39 11.70
CA ALA A 59 -11.86 -21.77 11.28
C ALA A 59 -11.07 -22.57 12.33
N ARG A 60 -11.54 -22.73 13.59
CA ARG A 60 -10.76 -23.39 14.65
C ARG A 60 -11.43 -24.42 15.57
N LEU A 61 -12.75 -24.54 15.81
CA LEU A 61 -13.32 -25.62 16.68
C LEU A 61 -14.84 -25.92 16.47
N PRO A 62 -15.36 -27.10 16.92
CA PRO A 62 -16.61 -27.71 16.42
C PRO A 62 -17.92 -27.03 16.86
N GLN A 63 -18.99 -27.34 16.11
CA GLN A 63 -20.29 -26.67 16.13
C GLN A 63 -20.97 -26.68 17.51
N ASP A 64 -21.46 -25.49 17.90
CA ASP A 64 -22.16 -25.12 19.13
C ASP A 64 -21.28 -24.61 20.31
N PRO A 65 -20.90 -23.32 20.30
CA PRO A 65 -20.13 -22.70 21.38
C PRO A 65 -20.99 -22.16 22.54
N LEU A 66 -22.31 -22.33 22.52
CA LEU A 66 -23.22 -21.71 23.50
C LEU A 66 -24.30 -22.66 24.08
N GLY A 67 -24.30 -23.94 23.72
CA GLY A 67 -25.08 -24.95 24.43
C GLY A 67 -24.66 -25.05 25.89
N ASP A 68 -25.63 -25.02 26.81
CA ASP A 68 -25.49 -25.17 28.28
C ASP A 68 -24.90 -26.52 28.74
N LYS A 69 -24.14 -27.21 27.89
CA LYS A 69 -23.35 -28.37 28.28
C LYS A 69 -21.92 -27.90 28.45
N GLU A 70 -21.43 -28.00 29.68
CA GLU A 70 -20.01 -27.93 30.01
C GLU A 70 -19.21 -28.65 28.94
N LEU A 71 -18.53 -27.87 28.09
CA LEU A 71 -17.51 -28.38 27.20
C LEU A 71 -16.43 -28.95 28.11
N ASP A 72 -16.38 -30.28 28.21
CA ASP A 72 -15.28 -31.05 28.78
C ASP A 72 -14.06 -30.91 27.86
N THR A 73 -13.54 -29.69 27.80
CA THR A 73 -12.23 -29.38 27.25
C THR A 73 -11.42 -28.91 28.44
N GLY A 74 -10.43 -29.69 28.87
CA GLY A 74 -9.61 -29.41 30.06
C GLY A 74 -8.72 -28.16 29.95
N HIS A 75 -9.26 -26.99 29.61
CA HIS A 75 -8.57 -25.73 29.39
C HIS A 75 -9.45 -24.54 29.81
N GLU A 76 -9.57 -24.28 31.12
CA GLU A 76 -10.25 -23.10 31.67
C GLU A 76 -9.80 -21.77 31.01
N GLY A 77 -8.54 -21.69 30.57
CA GLY A 77 -7.98 -20.53 29.86
C GLY A 77 -8.67 -20.21 28.52
N ASN A 78 -9.19 -21.21 27.80
CA ASN A 78 -9.84 -21.00 26.51
C ASN A 78 -11.24 -20.40 26.67
N GLN A 79 -11.99 -20.80 27.71
CA GLN A 79 -13.31 -20.22 28.00
C GLN A 79 -13.21 -18.77 28.49
N VAL A 80 -12.18 -18.45 29.28
CA VAL A 80 -11.92 -17.07 29.74
C VAL A 80 -11.59 -16.15 28.55
N ASN A 81 -10.78 -16.61 27.60
CA ASN A 81 -10.45 -15.85 26.41
C ASN A 81 -11.66 -15.62 25.49
N LEU A 82 -12.54 -16.63 25.35
CA LEU A 82 -13.79 -16.51 24.61
C LEU A 82 -14.73 -15.49 25.22
N LYS A 83 -14.93 -15.50 26.55
CA LYS A 83 -15.76 -14.50 27.24
C LYS A 83 -15.22 -13.08 27.06
N LYS A 84 -13.90 -12.90 27.15
CA LYS A 84 -13.25 -11.60 26.92
C LYS A 84 -13.45 -11.12 25.48
N ALA A 85 -13.22 -11.99 24.49
CA ALA A 85 -13.44 -11.67 23.08
C ALA A 85 -14.90 -11.32 22.80
N PHE A 86 -15.85 -12.12 23.32
CA PHE A 86 -17.28 -11.86 23.18
C PHE A 86 -17.69 -10.51 23.76
N ASN A 87 -17.25 -10.20 24.98
CA ASN A 87 -17.55 -8.91 25.60
C ASN A 87 -16.97 -7.75 24.79
N LYS A 88 -15.72 -7.85 24.33
CA LYS A 88 -15.08 -6.86 23.46
C LYS A 88 -15.92 -6.61 22.20
N GLU A 89 -16.31 -7.67 21.49
CA GLU A 89 -17.09 -7.57 20.25
C GLU A 89 -18.51 -7.03 20.48
N ALA A 90 -19.14 -7.36 21.60
CA ALA A 90 -20.44 -6.82 21.95
C ALA A 90 -20.37 -5.31 22.25
N HIS A 91 -19.31 -4.85 22.92
CA HIS A 91 -19.06 -3.43 23.13
C HIS A 91 -18.73 -2.70 21.82
N HIS A 92 -17.97 -3.33 20.92
CA HIS A 92 -17.77 -2.85 19.54
C HIS A 92 -19.10 -2.63 18.83
N ALA A 93 -20.00 -3.61 18.85
CA ALA A 93 -21.31 -3.50 18.22
C ALA A 93 -22.16 -2.36 18.81
N ALA A 94 -22.16 -2.20 20.14
CA ALA A 94 -22.88 -1.13 20.81
C ALA A 94 -22.36 0.26 20.43
N MET A 95 -21.04 0.41 20.37
CA MET A 95 -20.34 1.64 20.00
C MET A 95 -20.60 2.00 18.53
N LYS A 96 -20.39 1.07 17.60
CA LYS A 96 -20.66 1.25 16.16
C LYS A 96 -22.09 1.74 15.92
N ARG A 97 -23.08 1.13 16.59
CA ARG A 97 -24.48 1.57 16.51
C ARG A 97 -24.68 2.99 17.05
N HIS A 98 -24.09 3.33 18.20
CA HIS A 98 -24.25 4.65 18.82
C HIS A 98 -23.63 5.76 17.96
N MET A 99 -22.44 5.53 17.41
CA MET A 99 -21.75 6.47 16.53
C MET A 99 -22.51 6.65 15.21
N ALA A 100 -22.97 5.55 14.58
CA ALA A 100 -23.80 5.61 13.38
C ALA A 100 -25.11 6.39 13.61
N LYS A 101 -25.75 6.22 14.77
CA LYS A 101 -26.94 6.99 15.14
C LYS A 101 -26.61 8.48 15.33
N THR A 102 -25.46 8.81 15.91
CA THR A 102 -25.04 10.20 16.13
C THR A 102 -24.82 10.93 14.82
N VAL A 103 -24.09 10.32 13.88
CA VAL A 103 -23.86 10.87 12.54
C VAL A 103 -25.18 11.06 11.77
N ARG A 104 -26.06 10.06 11.82
CA ARG A 104 -27.39 10.13 11.19
C ARG A 104 -28.26 11.26 11.77
N ASN A 105 -28.28 11.40 13.10
CA ASN A 105 -29.06 12.43 13.77
C ASN A 105 -28.56 13.85 13.47
N ALA A 106 -27.27 13.99 13.12
CA ALA A 106 -26.69 15.26 12.70
C ALA A 106 -27.00 15.62 11.23
N GLY A 107 -27.79 14.81 10.51
CA GLY A 107 -28.20 15.09 9.14
C GLY A 107 -27.20 14.66 8.07
N HIS A 108 -26.17 13.89 8.44
CA HIS A 108 -25.30 13.24 7.46
C HIS A 108 -25.99 11.98 6.93
N GLU A 109 -26.88 12.20 5.96
CA GLU A 109 -27.56 11.17 5.20
C GLU A 109 -26.57 10.50 4.25
N GLY A 110 -26.28 9.22 4.48
CA GLY A 110 -25.29 8.44 3.74
C GLY A 110 -24.79 7.27 4.58
N GLU A 111 -24.30 6.20 3.93
CA GLU A 111 -23.79 5.01 4.62
C GLU A 111 -22.38 5.25 5.20
N TRP A 112 -22.29 6.09 6.22
CA TRP A 112 -21.10 6.13 7.08
C TRP A 112 -20.99 4.80 7.83
N ALA A 113 -19.92 4.06 7.54
CA ALA A 113 -19.70 2.74 8.12
C ALA A 113 -18.74 2.84 9.30
N PHE A 114 -19.03 2.12 10.38
CA PHE A 114 -18.15 2.01 11.55
C PHE A 114 -17.68 0.57 11.68
N LYS A 115 -16.36 0.38 11.71
CA LYS A 115 -15.70 -0.92 11.69
C LYS A 115 -14.69 -1.02 12.83
N SER A 116 -14.35 -2.25 13.19
CA SER A 116 -13.23 -2.53 14.08
C SER A 116 -11.98 -2.67 13.23
N ASP A 117 -10.88 -2.05 13.64
CA ASP A 117 -9.59 -2.14 12.96
C ASP A 117 -8.51 -2.67 13.92
N TRP A 118 -8.19 -3.95 13.79
CA TRP A 118 -7.24 -4.62 14.66
C TRP A 118 -5.81 -4.07 14.58
N SER A 119 -5.48 -3.25 13.58
CA SER A 119 -4.20 -2.56 13.49
C SER A 119 -4.10 -1.34 14.41
N VAL A 120 -5.24 -0.87 14.95
CA VAL A 120 -5.31 0.26 15.88
C VAL A 120 -5.17 -0.23 17.32
N GLU A 121 -4.27 0.40 18.06
CA GLU A 121 -4.07 0.16 19.49
C GLU A 121 -4.65 1.30 20.33
N GLY A 122 -5.00 0.99 21.58
CA GLY A 122 -5.30 2.01 22.58
C GLY A 122 -4.05 2.83 22.97
N PRO A 123 -4.22 3.91 23.74
CA PRO A 123 -3.08 4.69 24.23
C PRO A 123 -2.12 3.82 25.07
N LYS A 124 -0.81 3.97 24.86
CA LYS A 124 0.25 3.25 25.60
C LYS A 124 0.15 3.43 27.12
N LEU A 125 -0.34 4.59 27.55
CA LEU A 125 -0.63 4.93 28.95
C LEU A 125 -2.11 5.35 29.03
N PRO A 126 -3.05 4.40 29.15
CA PRO A 126 -4.46 4.73 29.21
C PRO A 126 -4.76 5.47 30.52
N PRO A 127 -5.64 6.50 30.50
CA PRO A 127 -6.10 7.09 31.75
C PRO A 127 -6.81 6.02 32.61
N PRO A 128 -6.62 6.03 33.94
CA PRO A 128 -7.22 5.05 34.82
C PRO A 128 -8.74 4.99 34.66
N GLY A 129 -9.30 3.77 34.61
CA GLY A 129 -10.74 3.55 34.56
C GLY A 129 -11.36 3.56 33.17
N TYR A 130 -10.63 3.95 32.12
CA TYR A 130 -11.08 3.77 30.74
C TYR A 130 -10.45 2.54 30.08
N GLU A 131 -11.28 1.82 29.33
CA GLU A 131 -10.83 0.87 28.32
C GLU A 131 -10.94 1.50 26.93
N PHE A 132 -10.23 0.96 25.94
CA PHE A 132 -10.21 1.49 24.58
C PHE A 132 -10.54 0.40 23.56
N LEU A 133 -11.34 0.77 22.57
CA LEU A 133 -11.68 -0.07 21.43
C LEU A 133 -11.16 0.54 20.13
N ASP A 134 -10.71 -0.35 19.25
CA ASP A 134 -10.19 -0.05 17.92
C ASP A 134 -11.29 0.29 16.90
N MET A 135 -11.34 1.50 16.37
CA MET A 135 -12.40 1.93 15.46
C MET A 135 -11.85 2.53 14.17
N GLU A 136 -12.51 2.20 13.07
CA GLU A 136 -12.38 2.88 11.77
C GLU A 136 -13.77 3.40 11.38
N VAL A 137 -13.83 4.66 10.93
CA VAL A 137 -15.01 5.20 10.25
C VAL A 137 -14.72 5.38 8.76
N ASN A 138 -15.58 4.82 7.91
CA ASN A 138 -15.50 4.96 6.47
C ASN A 138 -16.61 5.92 6.01
N SER A 139 -16.25 6.93 5.22
CA SER A 139 -17.22 7.80 4.57
C SER A 139 -17.91 7.08 3.41
N PRO A 140 -19.12 7.51 3.02
CA PRO A 140 -19.63 7.16 1.71
C PRO A 140 -18.72 7.73 0.61
N PRO A 141 -18.78 7.18 -0.62
CA PRO A 141 -18.05 7.75 -1.76
C PRO A 141 -18.70 9.06 -2.17
N PHE A 142 -17.93 10.15 -2.19
CA PHE A 142 -18.36 11.46 -2.63
C PHE A 142 -17.80 11.78 -4.02
N TYR A 143 -18.52 12.55 -4.83
CA TYR A 143 -17.89 13.30 -5.90
C TYR A 143 -17.04 14.43 -5.29
N PHE A 144 -15.84 14.63 -5.83
CA PHE A 144 -14.91 15.61 -5.30
C PHE A 144 -15.41 17.03 -5.55
N CYS A 145 -15.79 17.70 -4.46
CA CYS A 145 -16.09 19.13 -4.39
C CYS A 145 -15.83 19.64 -2.98
N LYS A 146 -15.84 20.96 -2.78
CA LYS A 146 -15.57 21.57 -1.47
C LYS A 146 -16.61 21.17 -0.43
N GLU A 147 -17.87 21.06 -0.83
CA GLU A 147 -18.98 20.65 0.03
C GLU A 147 -18.80 19.21 0.53
N ALA A 148 -18.27 18.32 -0.30
CA ALA A 148 -17.96 16.95 0.11
C ALA A 148 -16.81 16.88 1.12
N VAL A 149 -15.77 17.71 0.93
CA VAL A 149 -14.68 17.84 1.91
C VAL A 149 -15.23 18.39 3.24
N TYR A 150 -16.11 19.39 3.19
CA TYR A 150 -16.78 19.92 4.39
C TYR A 150 -17.64 18.87 5.09
N ALA A 151 -18.36 18.02 4.36
CA ALA A 151 -19.12 16.93 4.96
C ALA A 151 -18.25 15.96 5.77
N VAL A 152 -17.02 15.67 5.29
CA VAL A 152 -16.05 14.87 6.06
C VAL A 152 -15.59 15.63 7.31
N GLN A 153 -15.24 16.91 7.17
CA GLN A 153 -14.79 17.75 8.28
C GLN A 153 -15.87 17.88 9.37
N ASP A 154 -17.14 18.04 8.98
CA ASP A 154 -18.28 18.13 9.88
C ASP A 154 -18.46 16.84 10.69
N VAL A 155 -18.36 15.67 10.04
CA VAL A 155 -18.45 14.38 10.75
C VAL A 155 -17.27 14.19 11.70
N VAL A 156 -16.04 14.55 11.30
CA VAL A 156 -14.88 14.47 12.19
C VAL A 156 -15.03 15.39 13.39
N ALA A 157 -15.49 16.63 13.19
CA ALA A 157 -15.76 17.57 14.27
C ALA A 157 -16.86 17.03 15.21
N LEU A 158 -17.93 16.49 14.65
CA LEU A 158 -19.02 15.87 15.41
C LEU A 158 -18.51 14.73 16.29
N LEU A 159 -17.75 13.80 15.72
CA LEU A 159 -17.22 12.66 16.45
C LEU A 159 -16.24 13.09 17.55
N THR A 160 -15.34 14.03 17.24
CA THR A 160 -14.37 14.58 18.20
C THR A 160 -15.06 15.27 19.38
N ASN A 161 -16.17 15.96 19.12
CA ASN A 161 -16.96 16.64 20.15
C ASN A 161 -17.88 15.69 20.93
N ALA A 162 -18.28 14.56 20.36
CA ALA A 162 -19.22 13.63 20.96
C ALA A 162 -18.56 12.49 21.73
N TYR A 163 -17.29 12.16 21.44
CA TYR A 163 -16.63 10.96 21.95
C TYR A 163 -15.21 11.22 22.46
N CYS A 164 -14.77 10.41 23.42
CA CYS A 164 -13.39 10.38 23.89
C CYS A 164 -12.53 9.57 22.92
N LEU A 165 -12.06 10.24 21.88
CA LEU A 165 -11.19 9.64 20.85
C LEU A 165 -9.71 9.79 21.23
N ASN A 166 -8.91 8.78 20.88
CA ASN A 166 -7.46 8.80 20.96
C ASN A 166 -6.86 8.49 19.59
N ILE A 167 -5.96 9.37 19.16
CA ILE A 167 -5.09 9.17 18.00
C ILE A 167 -3.70 8.87 18.51
N ASN A 168 -3.05 7.85 17.93
CA ASN A 168 -1.68 7.49 18.21
C ASN A 168 -0.97 6.98 16.95
N GLU A 169 0.26 6.48 17.07
CA GLU A 169 1.12 6.07 15.96
C GLU A 169 0.56 4.90 15.12
N THR A 170 -0.38 4.13 15.67
CA THR A 170 -1.05 3.04 14.95
C THR A 170 -2.16 3.53 14.04
N CYS A 171 -2.77 4.68 14.36
CA CYS A 171 -3.87 5.26 13.60
C CYS A 171 -3.39 5.89 12.28
N GLY A 172 -4.24 5.78 11.27
CA GLY A 172 -4.09 6.34 9.93
C GLY A 172 -5.29 7.13 9.44
N ILE A 173 -5.05 7.90 8.38
CA ILE A 173 -6.11 8.40 7.49
C ILE A 173 -5.86 7.82 6.11
N HIS A 174 -6.80 7.04 5.61
CA HIS A 174 -6.76 6.52 4.25
C HIS A 174 -7.71 7.31 3.36
N VAL A 175 -7.23 7.75 2.20
CA VAL A 175 -8.07 8.38 1.18
C VAL A 175 -8.14 7.47 -0.02
N HIS A 176 -9.33 6.99 -0.34
CA HIS A 176 -9.63 6.23 -1.54
C HIS A 176 -10.07 7.20 -2.63
N VAL A 177 -9.34 7.28 -3.73
CA VAL A 177 -9.73 8.11 -4.88
C VAL A 177 -10.17 7.19 -6.02
N GLY A 178 -11.34 7.45 -6.61
CA GLY A 178 -11.90 6.69 -7.73
C GLY A 178 -12.20 7.58 -8.94
N ALA A 179 -12.24 7.00 -10.14
CA ALA A 179 -12.54 7.73 -11.38
C ALA A 179 -14.06 7.89 -11.63
N GLY A 180 -14.86 7.96 -10.57
CA GLY A 180 -16.33 7.94 -10.64
C GLY A 180 -16.83 6.57 -11.06
N GLU A 181 -17.76 6.55 -12.03
CA GLU A 181 -18.28 5.31 -12.65
C GLU A 181 -17.35 4.76 -13.75
N ARG A 182 -16.17 5.37 -13.96
CA ARG A 182 -15.23 4.99 -15.01
C ARG A 182 -14.05 4.23 -14.43
N ASP A 183 -13.41 3.44 -15.28
CA ASP A 183 -12.06 2.93 -14.99
C ASP A 183 -11.01 4.02 -15.09
N PHE A 184 -9.89 3.82 -14.38
CA PHE A 184 -8.71 4.65 -14.55
C PHE A 184 -8.08 4.43 -15.93
N GLU A 185 -7.84 5.52 -16.65
CA GLU A 185 -7.07 5.47 -17.89
C GLU A 185 -5.64 5.02 -17.61
N PHE A 186 -5.11 4.11 -18.44
CA PHE A 186 -3.74 3.63 -18.31
C PHE A 186 -2.71 4.77 -18.24
N ARG A 187 -2.83 5.80 -19.09
CA ARG A 187 -1.89 6.93 -19.07
C ARG A 187 -1.94 7.74 -17.79
N THR A 188 -3.11 7.81 -17.13
CA THR A 188 -3.24 8.45 -15.83
C THR A 188 -2.54 7.63 -14.75
N LEU A 189 -2.76 6.30 -14.71
CA LEU A 189 -2.06 5.41 -13.77
C LEU A 189 -0.56 5.37 -14.00
N GLN A 190 -0.13 5.48 -15.26
CA GLN A 190 1.28 5.50 -15.61
C GLN A 190 1.98 6.74 -15.08
N LYS A 191 1.41 7.93 -15.34
CA LYS A 191 1.94 9.18 -14.80
C LYS A 191 1.90 9.17 -13.27
N LEU A 192 0.82 8.68 -12.65
CA LEU A 192 0.72 8.57 -11.20
C LEU A 192 1.79 7.64 -10.62
N THR A 193 1.95 6.44 -11.17
CA THR A 193 2.94 5.47 -10.65
C THR A 193 4.35 6.04 -10.75
N SER A 194 4.69 6.70 -11.87
CA SER A 194 5.95 7.42 -12.03
C SER A 194 6.10 8.60 -11.07
N PHE A 195 5.02 9.35 -10.82
CA PHE A 195 4.99 10.47 -9.88
C PHE A 195 5.21 10.00 -8.44
N LEU A 196 4.48 8.97 -8.00
CA LEU A 196 4.62 8.39 -6.67
C LEU A 196 6.02 7.81 -6.47
N TRP A 197 6.62 7.19 -7.49
CA TRP A 197 8.04 6.82 -7.46
C TRP A 197 8.94 8.05 -7.31
N ALA A 198 8.84 9.01 -8.23
CA ALA A 198 9.71 10.17 -8.33
C ALA A 198 9.74 11.00 -7.05
N PHE A 199 8.56 11.27 -6.48
CA PHE A 199 8.37 12.25 -5.42
C PHE A 199 8.00 11.62 -4.08
N THR A 200 8.31 10.33 -3.89
CA THR A 200 8.22 9.67 -2.57
C THR A 200 8.86 10.55 -1.48
N PRO A 201 10.10 11.08 -1.61
CA PRO A 201 10.72 11.85 -0.54
C PRO A 201 9.97 13.14 -0.19
N GLN A 202 9.44 13.85 -1.20
CA GLN A 202 8.61 15.04 -0.98
C GLN A 202 7.30 14.68 -0.28
N LEU A 203 6.64 13.61 -0.69
CA LEU A 203 5.38 13.18 -0.06
C LEU A 203 5.61 12.72 1.39
N ASN A 204 6.69 11.98 1.65
CA ASN A 204 7.06 11.53 2.99
C ASN A 204 7.26 12.70 3.96
N SER A 205 7.74 13.86 3.50
CA SER A 205 7.95 15.04 4.36
C SER A 205 6.67 15.57 5.03
N LEU A 206 5.48 15.18 4.53
CA LEU A 206 4.19 15.52 5.12
C LEU A 206 3.82 14.65 6.34
N HIS A 207 4.58 13.61 6.64
CA HIS A 207 4.19 12.56 7.58
C HIS A 207 5.24 12.37 8.68
N PRO A 208 4.88 11.90 9.89
CA PRO A 208 5.86 11.58 10.93
C PRO A 208 6.71 10.37 10.52
N LEU A 209 7.91 10.21 11.11
CA LEU A 209 8.84 9.12 10.79
C LEU A 209 8.21 7.71 10.89
N SER A 210 7.24 7.50 11.80
CA SER A 210 6.51 6.24 11.92
C SER A 210 5.68 5.88 10.67
N ARG A 211 5.37 6.87 9.83
CA ARG A 211 4.63 6.72 8.57
C ARG A 211 5.51 7.04 7.35
N GLN A 212 6.75 7.48 7.57
CA GLN A 212 7.74 7.62 6.52
C GLN A 212 8.46 6.28 6.29
N GLU A 213 9.12 6.23 5.15
CA GLU A 213 10.06 5.19 4.78
C GLU A 213 11.04 4.87 5.92
N GLN A 214 11.44 3.59 6.00
CA GLN A 214 12.35 3.01 6.99
C GLN A 214 11.77 2.90 8.40
N ARG A 215 11.40 1.66 8.77
CA ARG A 215 11.88 1.06 10.03
C ARG A 215 11.45 -0.39 10.27
N VAL A 216 10.46 -0.93 9.56
CA VAL A 216 9.96 -2.27 9.93
C VAL A 216 9.67 -3.15 8.72
N GLU A 217 10.03 -4.42 8.81
CA GLU A 217 9.55 -5.48 7.91
C GLU A 217 8.00 -5.57 7.89
N GLU A 218 7.35 -4.87 8.83
CA GLU A 218 5.91 -4.80 9.12
C GLU A 218 5.32 -3.39 8.87
N ALA A 219 6.01 -2.49 8.16
CA ALA A 219 5.53 -1.11 7.99
C ALA A 219 4.21 -1.05 7.19
N ASN A 220 3.15 -0.55 7.85
CA ASN A 220 1.80 -0.37 7.32
C ASN A 220 1.65 0.83 6.37
N ALA A 221 2.70 1.25 5.66
CA ALA A 221 2.62 2.32 4.64
C ALA A 221 3.90 2.36 3.77
N SER A 222 4.41 1.20 3.35
CA SER A 222 5.67 1.13 2.61
C SER A 222 5.60 1.74 1.20
N SER A 223 6.59 2.54 0.80
CA SER A 223 6.57 3.26 -0.48
C SER A 223 6.86 2.35 -1.69
N ILE A 224 6.51 2.81 -2.89
CA ILE A 224 6.83 2.09 -4.14
C ILE A 224 8.36 1.98 -4.31
N ARG A 225 9.13 2.97 -3.88
CA ARG A 225 10.60 2.92 -3.93
C ARG A 225 11.19 1.83 -3.05
N GLU A 226 10.49 1.37 -2.01
CA GLU A 226 11.06 0.49 -0.99
C GLU A 226 10.70 -0.98 -1.20
N THR A 227 9.40 -1.24 -1.39
CA THR A 227 8.84 -2.60 -1.33
C THR A 227 8.07 -3.00 -2.58
N SER A 228 8.01 -2.15 -3.61
CA SER A 228 7.48 -2.63 -4.90
C SER A 228 8.33 -3.79 -5.42
N ARG A 229 7.74 -4.67 -6.23
CA ARG A 229 8.47 -5.76 -6.89
C ARG A 229 9.67 -5.24 -7.68
N TYR A 230 9.56 -4.07 -8.31
CA TYR A 230 10.69 -3.44 -9.00
C TYR A 230 11.83 -3.10 -8.04
N ALA A 231 11.53 -2.45 -6.91
CA ALA A 231 12.52 -2.10 -5.90
C ALA A 231 13.15 -3.35 -5.25
N GLU A 232 12.34 -4.32 -4.84
CA GLU A 232 12.80 -5.58 -4.24
C GLU A 232 13.71 -6.36 -5.20
N ARG A 233 13.30 -6.47 -6.48
CA ARG A 233 14.09 -7.17 -7.50
C ARG A 233 15.42 -6.46 -7.76
N ARG A 234 15.43 -5.13 -7.87
CA ARG A 234 16.66 -4.35 -8.10
C ARG A 234 17.64 -4.46 -6.94
N LYS A 235 17.14 -4.45 -5.70
CA LYS A 235 17.96 -4.75 -4.51
C LYS A 235 18.65 -6.11 -4.64
N PHE A 236 17.95 -7.13 -5.14
CA PHE A 236 18.52 -8.46 -5.35
C PHE A 236 19.49 -8.53 -6.54
N THR A 237 19.18 -7.88 -7.67
CA THR A 237 19.92 -8.08 -8.93
C THR A 237 21.07 -7.10 -9.17
N HIS A 238 21.06 -5.91 -8.55
CA HIS A 238 22.08 -4.86 -8.76
C HIS A 238 22.67 -4.32 -7.46
N LYS A 239 22.19 -4.79 -6.30
CA LYS A 239 22.67 -4.36 -4.98
C LYS A 239 22.53 -2.85 -4.72
N LEU A 240 21.77 -2.15 -5.55
CA LEU A 240 21.47 -0.72 -5.46
C LEU A 240 19.97 -0.49 -5.67
N ARG A 241 19.42 0.51 -4.98
CA ARG A 241 18.07 0.98 -5.25
C ARG A 241 18.05 1.74 -6.58
N PRO A 242 16.99 1.63 -7.39
CA PRO A 242 16.91 2.40 -8.61
C PRO A 242 16.79 3.87 -8.29
N THR A 243 17.47 4.72 -9.06
CA THR A 243 17.32 6.17 -8.93
C THR A 243 15.89 6.59 -9.26
N PRO A 244 15.44 7.78 -8.80
CA PRO A 244 14.16 8.35 -9.20
C PRO A 244 13.93 8.32 -10.72
N LEU A 245 14.93 8.76 -11.50
CA LEU A 245 14.83 8.80 -12.95
C LEU A 245 14.78 7.40 -13.57
N GLN A 246 15.50 6.42 -13.03
CA GLN A 246 15.42 5.02 -13.51
C GLN A 246 14.00 4.46 -13.32
N GLY A 247 13.39 4.66 -12.15
CA GLY A 247 12.01 4.22 -11.93
C GLY A 247 11.00 4.97 -12.78
N VAL A 248 11.13 6.30 -12.92
CA VAL A 248 10.30 7.07 -13.86
C VAL A 248 10.41 6.51 -15.27
N ALA A 249 11.63 6.35 -15.79
CA ALA A 249 11.87 5.82 -17.13
C ALA A 249 11.31 4.40 -17.31
N LYS A 250 11.41 3.55 -16.27
CA LYS A 250 10.83 2.20 -16.27
C LYS A 250 9.30 2.26 -16.37
N PHE A 251 8.62 2.95 -15.45
CA PHE A 251 7.16 3.00 -15.43
C PHE A 251 6.56 3.72 -16.65
N MET A 252 7.18 4.81 -17.10
CA MET A 252 6.77 5.52 -18.32
C MET A 252 7.02 4.74 -19.61
N SER A 253 7.87 3.70 -19.58
CA SER A 253 8.16 2.89 -20.78
C SER A 253 7.14 1.78 -21.04
N TYR A 254 6.33 1.42 -20.05
CA TYR A 254 5.29 0.41 -20.24
C TYR A 254 4.22 0.88 -21.23
N THR A 255 3.67 -0.06 -21.98
CA THR A 255 2.59 0.19 -22.94
C THR A 255 1.26 -0.43 -22.50
N ASN A 256 1.27 -1.23 -21.44
CA ASN A 256 0.12 -1.93 -20.89
C ASN A 256 -0.03 -1.67 -19.38
N LYS A 257 -1.27 -1.54 -18.92
CA LYS A 257 -1.63 -1.30 -17.51
C LYS A 257 -1.18 -2.43 -16.59
N ASP A 258 -1.46 -3.67 -16.94
CA ASP A 258 -1.21 -4.83 -16.09
C ASP A 258 0.30 -5.09 -15.94
N GLU A 259 1.05 -5.01 -17.05
CA GLU A 259 2.52 -5.11 -17.07
C GLU A 259 3.20 -4.02 -16.24
N MET A 260 2.61 -2.82 -16.18
CA MET A 260 3.13 -1.71 -15.38
C MET A 260 2.77 -1.84 -13.90
N LEU A 261 1.55 -2.30 -13.58
CA LEU A 261 1.08 -2.44 -12.21
C LEU A 261 1.78 -3.57 -11.47
N TRP A 262 2.06 -4.69 -12.14
CA TRP A 262 2.79 -5.82 -11.57
C TRP A 262 4.08 -5.40 -10.84
N PRO A 263 5.04 -4.71 -11.48
CA PRO A 263 6.28 -4.26 -10.83
C PRO A 263 6.06 -3.14 -9.80
N ALA A 264 4.93 -2.42 -9.84
CA ALA A 264 4.64 -1.30 -8.95
C ALA A 264 4.10 -1.73 -7.57
N ILE A 265 3.48 -2.91 -7.48
CA ILE A 265 2.92 -3.42 -6.22
C ILE A 265 3.94 -4.25 -5.42
N LYS A 266 3.70 -4.41 -4.12
CA LYS A 266 4.51 -5.24 -3.22
C LYS A 266 4.17 -6.73 -3.39
N ARG A 267 5.17 -7.60 -3.27
CA ARG A 267 5.00 -9.05 -3.46
C ARG A 267 4.22 -9.72 -2.33
N LYS A 268 4.46 -9.30 -1.09
CA LYS A 268 3.83 -9.83 0.12
C LYS A 268 3.03 -8.72 0.80
N TYR A 269 1.76 -8.98 1.11
CA TYR A 269 0.87 -8.00 1.75
C TYR A 269 0.79 -6.65 1.00
N PRO A 270 0.34 -6.65 -0.28
CA PRO A 270 0.26 -5.44 -1.10
C PRO A 270 -0.63 -4.33 -0.51
N LYS A 271 -1.59 -4.69 0.36
CA LYS A 271 -2.41 -3.70 1.09
C LYS A 271 -1.58 -2.82 2.04
N GLY A 272 -0.41 -3.27 2.49
CA GLY A 272 0.48 -2.53 3.41
C GLY A 272 1.35 -1.44 2.75
N MET A 273 1.06 -1.03 1.52
CA MET A 273 1.80 0.04 0.83
C MET A 273 1.25 1.43 1.18
N ALA A 274 2.08 2.48 1.09
CA ALA A 274 1.64 3.88 1.18
C ALA A 274 0.59 4.22 0.12
N TYR A 275 0.67 3.55 -1.03
CA TYR A 275 -0.24 3.70 -2.15
C TYR A 275 -0.65 2.30 -2.60
N ASN A 276 -1.88 1.92 -2.30
CA ASN A 276 -2.41 0.63 -2.67
C ASN A 276 -3.04 0.72 -4.08
N LEU A 277 -2.28 0.22 -5.05
CA LEU A 277 -2.67 0.10 -6.46
C LEU A 277 -3.22 -1.29 -6.81
N LEU A 278 -3.32 -2.21 -5.84
CA LEU A 278 -3.69 -3.61 -6.04
C LEU A 278 -4.99 -3.76 -6.82
N TRP A 279 -5.98 -2.95 -6.47
CA TRP A 279 -7.32 -3.01 -7.06
C TRP A 279 -7.34 -2.70 -8.55
N GLN A 280 -6.31 -2.04 -9.07
CA GLN A 280 -6.18 -1.74 -10.50
C GLN A 280 -5.64 -2.92 -11.31
N HIS A 281 -5.20 -4.00 -10.64
CA HIS A 281 -4.74 -5.25 -11.24
C HIS A 281 -5.62 -6.45 -10.79
N PRO A 282 -6.78 -6.69 -11.44
CA PRO A 282 -7.81 -7.62 -10.95
C PRO A 282 -7.33 -9.04 -10.65
N LYS A 283 -6.42 -9.60 -11.48
CA LYS A 283 -5.87 -10.95 -11.27
C LYS A 283 -5.14 -11.08 -9.93
N ILE A 284 -4.19 -10.19 -9.66
CA ILE A 284 -3.43 -10.19 -8.40
C ILE A 284 -4.32 -9.81 -7.23
N ALA A 285 -5.29 -8.91 -7.42
CA ALA A 285 -6.28 -8.59 -6.40
C ALA A 285 -7.04 -9.85 -5.97
N ALA A 286 -7.60 -10.61 -6.92
CA ALA A 286 -8.30 -11.86 -6.65
C ALA A 286 -7.39 -12.89 -5.94
N GLU A 287 -6.18 -13.11 -6.45
CA GLU A 287 -5.20 -14.00 -5.81
C GLU A 287 -4.85 -13.57 -4.38
N THR A 288 -4.73 -12.26 -4.14
CA THR A 288 -4.43 -11.71 -2.81
C THR A 288 -5.61 -11.93 -1.86
N MET A 289 -6.84 -11.67 -2.30
CA MET A 289 -8.05 -11.85 -1.48
C MET A 289 -8.25 -13.31 -1.09
N ILE A 290 -8.13 -14.23 -2.04
CA ILE A 290 -8.21 -15.68 -1.78
C ILE A 290 -7.12 -16.09 -0.78
N LYS A 291 -5.88 -15.67 -1.01
CA LYS A 291 -4.73 -16.14 -0.23
C LYS A 291 -4.66 -15.59 1.19
N PHE A 292 -5.04 -14.32 1.38
CA PHE A 292 -4.84 -13.63 2.66
C PHE A 292 -6.13 -13.36 3.42
N GLU A 293 -7.27 -13.31 2.75
CA GLU A 293 -8.57 -12.97 3.38
C GLU A 293 -9.59 -14.10 3.27
N GLY A 294 -9.32 -15.14 2.46
CA GLY A 294 -10.22 -16.28 2.30
C GLY A 294 -11.53 -15.94 1.59
N GLU A 295 -11.62 -14.77 0.95
CA GLU A 295 -12.83 -14.30 0.28
C GLU A 295 -12.84 -14.72 -1.20
N GLU A 296 -13.72 -15.65 -1.57
CA GLU A 296 -13.90 -16.11 -2.95
C GLU A 296 -14.82 -15.21 -3.80
N ASN A 297 -15.74 -14.47 -3.17
CA ASN A 297 -16.75 -13.63 -3.82
C ASN A 297 -16.55 -12.14 -3.48
N PHE A 298 -15.37 -11.60 -3.82
CA PHE A 298 -15.01 -10.23 -3.52
C PHE A 298 -15.19 -9.30 -4.73
N SER A 299 -15.76 -8.11 -4.51
CA SER A 299 -15.86 -7.05 -5.52
C SER A 299 -14.81 -5.96 -5.24
N PRO A 300 -13.80 -5.79 -6.10
CA PRO A 300 -12.75 -4.80 -5.86
C PRO A 300 -13.28 -3.37 -5.88
N LYS A 301 -12.96 -2.61 -4.84
CA LYS A 301 -13.09 -1.14 -4.84
C LYS A 301 -12.24 -0.61 -6.00
N GLN A 302 -12.84 -0.02 -7.03
CA GLN A 302 -12.10 0.58 -8.15
C GLN A 302 -11.46 1.92 -7.77
N THR A 303 -10.64 1.92 -6.73
CA THR A 303 -9.99 3.11 -6.17
C THR A 303 -8.49 2.91 -6.05
N ILE A 304 -7.77 4.01 -5.94
CA ILE A 304 -6.39 4.06 -5.46
C ILE A 304 -6.46 4.57 -4.02
N GLU A 305 -5.87 3.81 -3.11
CA GLU A 305 -5.91 4.11 -1.67
C GLU A 305 -4.56 4.69 -1.24
N PHE A 306 -4.60 5.87 -0.63
CA PHE A 306 -3.45 6.59 -0.10
C PHE A 306 -3.42 6.45 1.43
N ARG A 307 -2.43 5.72 1.96
CA ARG A 307 -2.39 5.21 3.35
C ARG A 307 -1.33 5.87 4.26
N GLN A 308 -0.42 6.65 3.68
CA GLN A 308 0.74 7.21 4.39
C GLN A 308 0.42 8.31 5.41
N HIS A 309 -0.78 8.88 5.41
CA HIS A 309 -1.11 9.94 6.35
C HIS A 309 -1.28 9.36 7.76
N ALA A 310 -0.68 10.02 8.77
CA ALA A 310 -0.89 9.67 10.16
C ALA A 310 -2.34 9.93 10.57
N GLY A 311 -2.83 9.22 11.59
CA GLY A 311 -4.14 9.53 12.18
C GLY A 311 -4.21 10.99 12.59
N SER A 312 -5.35 11.63 12.33
CA SER A 312 -5.64 13.00 12.78
C SER A 312 -7.14 13.18 13.00
N LEU A 313 -7.48 14.08 13.91
CA LEU A 313 -8.84 14.60 14.11
C LEU A 313 -8.91 16.09 13.77
N ASN A 314 -7.82 16.67 13.25
CA ASN A 314 -7.82 18.04 12.76
C ASN A 314 -8.53 18.08 11.41
N THR A 315 -9.67 18.78 11.38
CA THR A 315 -10.50 18.88 10.18
C THR A 315 -9.78 19.55 9.02
N GLU A 316 -9.01 20.61 9.27
CA GLU A 316 -8.24 21.32 8.25
C GLU A 316 -7.15 20.44 7.64
N GLU A 317 -6.48 19.63 8.48
CA GLU A 317 -5.46 18.67 8.04
C GLU A 317 -6.04 17.61 7.11
N ILE A 318 -7.15 16.99 7.52
CA ILE A 318 -7.87 15.98 6.74
C ILE A 318 -8.32 16.57 5.40
N GLY A 319 -8.89 17.77 5.42
CA GLY A 319 -9.34 18.45 4.20
C GLY A 319 -8.21 18.71 3.21
N ASN A 320 -7.07 19.23 3.70
CA ASN A 320 -5.90 19.45 2.85
C ASN A 320 -5.30 18.15 2.33
N TRP A 321 -5.35 17.06 3.10
CA TRP A 321 -4.87 15.76 2.61
C TRP A 321 -5.73 15.22 1.47
N ILE A 322 -7.06 15.28 1.60
CA ILE A 322 -8.00 14.91 0.52
C ILE A 322 -7.70 15.74 -0.73
N GLU A 323 -7.60 17.06 -0.60
CA GLU A 323 -7.32 17.96 -1.73
C GLU A 323 -5.96 17.67 -2.38
N THR A 324 -4.96 17.29 -1.58
CA THR A 324 -3.63 16.94 -2.06
C THR A 324 -3.67 15.70 -2.95
N VAL A 325 -4.23 14.58 -2.47
CA VAL A 325 -4.20 13.32 -3.21
C VAL A 325 -5.11 13.32 -4.43
N VAL A 326 -6.29 13.94 -4.33
CA VAL A 326 -7.17 14.12 -5.49
C VAL A 326 -6.53 15.07 -6.49
N GLY A 327 -5.91 16.16 -6.01
CA GLY A 327 -5.17 17.11 -6.85
C GLY A 327 -3.99 16.49 -7.60
N ILE A 328 -3.26 15.55 -6.97
CA ILE A 328 -2.19 14.79 -7.63
C ILE A 328 -2.73 13.96 -8.79
N LEU A 329 -3.85 13.27 -8.59
CA LEU A 329 -4.52 12.49 -9.62
C LEU A 329 -5.05 13.36 -10.76
N GLU A 330 -5.70 14.48 -10.42
CA GLU A 330 -6.14 15.47 -11.41
C GLU A 330 -5.00 16.00 -12.25
N PHE A 331 -3.86 16.34 -11.61
CA PHE A 331 -2.67 16.79 -12.30
C PHE A 331 -2.13 15.72 -13.23
N CYS A 332 -2.00 14.47 -12.77
CA CYS A 332 -1.53 13.35 -13.61
C CYS A 332 -2.45 13.16 -14.83
N GLN A 333 -3.76 13.24 -14.64
CA GLN A 333 -4.72 13.12 -15.74
C GLN A 333 -4.60 14.28 -16.74
N LYS A 334 -4.60 15.53 -16.26
CA LYS A 334 -4.72 16.74 -17.09
C LYS A 334 -3.38 17.20 -17.69
N SER A 335 -2.25 16.81 -17.10
CA SER A 335 -0.94 17.28 -17.55
C SER A 335 -0.62 16.79 -18.95
N SER A 336 -0.10 17.69 -19.79
CA SER A 336 0.49 17.31 -21.07
C SER A 336 1.75 16.46 -20.86
N ALA A 337 2.19 15.78 -21.92
CA ALA A 337 3.44 15.05 -21.92
C ALA A 337 4.61 15.96 -21.50
N THR A 338 4.72 17.15 -22.09
CA THR A 338 5.77 18.13 -21.75
C THR A 338 5.75 18.50 -20.27
N GLN A 339 4.59 18.86 -19.72
CA GLN A 339 4.48 19.30 -18.32
C GLN A 339 4.90 18.21 -17.34
N ILE A 340 4.46 16.96 -17.57
CA ILE A 340 4.81 15.86 -16.67
C ILE A 340 6.29 15.48 -16.79
N TYR A 341 6.87 15.56 -18.00
CA TYR A 341 8.30 15.27 -18.20
C TYR A 341 9.20 16.34 -17.61
N GLU A 342 8.87 17.62 -17.78
CA GLU A 342 9.61 18.72 -17.14
C GLU A 342 9.65 18.54 -15.63
N LEU A 343 8.52 18.16 -15.02
CA LEU A 343 8.47 17.85 -13.61
C LEU A 343 9.38 16.66 -13.25
N PHE A 344 9.31 15.55 -13.99
CA PHE A 344 10.15 14.38 -13.73
C PHE A 344 11.65 14.64 -13.94
N LEU A 345 12.03 15.54 -14.85
CA LEU A 345 13.43 15.90 -15.07
C LEU A 345 14.05 16.56 -13.82
N LEU A 346 13.26 17.18 -12.94
CA LEU A 346 13.76 17.70 -11.66
C LEU A 346 14.34 16.62 -10.76
N THR A 347 13.92 15.36 -10.94
CA THR A 347 14.49 14.24 -10.16
C THR A 347 15.96 13.96 -10.48
N GLN A 348 16.50 14.49 -11.59
CA GLN A 348 17.94 14.46 -11.88
C GLN A 348 18.76 15.26 -10.86
N LEU A 349 18.12 16.16 -10.12
CA LEU A 349 18.76 16.93 -9.06
C LEU A 349 18.86 16.14 -7.74
N GLU A 350 18.24 14.96 -7.65
CA GLU A 350 18.38 14.07 -6.49
C GLU A 350 19.71 13.32 -6.57
N THR A 351 20.74 13.88 -5.91
CA THR A 351 22.08 13.30 -5.87
C THR A 351 22.23 12.24 -4.78
N ARG A 352 21.34 12.23 -3.78
CA ARG A 352 21.29 11.24 -2.69
C ARG A 352 19.87 11.10 -2.14
N GLU A 353 19.62 10.00 -1.43
CA GLU A 353 18.38 9.72 -0.70
C GLU A 353 18.66 9.39 0.77
N LYS A 354 17.64 9.43 1.63
CA LYS A 354 17.74 8.87 2.99
C LYS A 354 17.59 7.35 2.92
N LEU A 355 18.42 6.60 3.65
CA LEU A 355 18.42 5.12 3.62
C LEU A 355 18.00 4.45 4.93
N GLY A 356 18.00 5.19 6.05
CA GLY A 356 17.56 4.71 7.37
C GLY A 356 18.42 3.58 7.92
N ASP A 357 19.69 3.59 7.53
CA ASP A 357 20.71 2.61 7.87
C ASP A 357 21.61 3.08 9.03
N GLY A 358 21.23 4.16 9.74
CA GLY A 358 22.05 4.74 10.81
C GLY A 358 23.09 5.76 10.34
N HIS A 359 23.20 6.03 9.03
CA HIS A 359 24.27 6.88 8.47
C HIS A 359 23.74 8.12 7.74
N ASP A 360 22.42 8.39 7.80
CA ASP A 360 21.81 9.52 7.10
C ASP A 360 22.29 10.87 7.63
N ALA A 361 22.54 10.98 8.93
CA ALA A 361 23.05 12.21 9.54
C ALA A 361 24.47 12.52 9.05
N GLN A 362 25.35 11.53 8.99
CA GLN A 362 26.70 11.69 8.45
C GLN A 362 26.67 12.06 6.96
N ARG A 363 25.88 11.34 6.15
CA ARG A 363 25.71 11.69 4.72
C ARG A 363 25.17 13.09 4.53
N GLU A 364 24.32 13.56 5.43
CA GLU A 364 23.81 14.92 5.39
C GLU A 364 24.87 15.96 5.72
N GLU A 365 25.75 15.70 6.69
CA GLU A 365 26.89 16.57 6.99
C GLU A 365 27.87 16.65 5.81
N ASP A 366 28.12 15.52 5.15
CA ASP A 366 29.10 15.41 4.06
C ASP A 366 28.57 15.93 2.71
N GLU A 367 27.31 15.64 2.39
CA GLU A 367 26.72 15.85 1.06
C GLU A 367 25.59 16.90 1.04
N GLY A 368 25.12 17.34 2.21
CA GLY A 368 23.99 18.25 2.38
C GLY A 368 22.61 17.56 2.43
N PRO A 369 21.53 18.34 2.49
CA PRO A 369 20.17 17.81 2.56
C PRO A 369 19.75 17.13 1.26
N ILE A 370 18.83 16.16 1.36
CA ILE A 370 18.19 15.56 0.18
C ILE A 370 17.38 16.61 -0.59
N LEU A 371 17.08 16.33 -1.86
CA LEU A 371 16.34 17.24 -2.74
C LEU A 371 15.04 17.76 -2.10
N ALA A 372 14.28 16.85 -1.46
CA ALA A 372 12.99 17.12 -0.81
C ALA A 372 13.07 18.04 0.42
N GLU A 373 14.25 18.19 1.02
CA GLU A 373 14.50 18.99 2.22
C GLU A 373 15.33 20.25 1.93
N GLY A 374 15.58 20.52 0.64
CA GLY A 374 16.39 21.65 0.21
C GLY A 374 15.87 22.30 -1.06
N LYS A 375 16.39 21.87 -2.21
CA LYS A 375 16.24 22.60 -3.49
C LYS A 375 14.86 22.44 -4.14
N PHE A 376 14.11 21.38 -3.82
CA PHE A 376 12.78 21.14 -4.38
C PHE A 376 11.92 20.36 -3.38
N THR A 377 11.24 21.13 -2.53
CA THR A 377 10.43 20.64 -1.41
C THR A 377 9.03 20.22 -1.86
N ILE A 378 8.24 19.64 -0.95
CA ILE A 378 6.81 19.38 -1.19
C ILE A 378 6.03 20.66 -1.53
N ILE A 379 6.43 21.81 -0.99
CA ILE A 379 5.77 23.09 -1.28
C ILE A 379 6.01 23.50 -2.74
N ASP A 380 7.23 23.29 -3.23
CA ASP A 380 7.59 23.57 -4.63
C ASP A 380 6.88 22.61 -5.59
N LEU A 381 6.78 21.33 -5.21
CA LEU A 381 6.05 20.32 -5.95
C LEU A 381 4.56 20.68 -6.08
N LEU A 382 3.88 20.94 -4.96
CA LEU A 382 2.46 21.32 -4.95
C LEU A 382 2.21 22.63 -5.69
N THR A 383 3.11 23.60 -5.55
CA THR A 383 3.09 24.87 -6.31
C THR A 383 3.20 24.63 -7.82
N THR A 384 4.12 23.75 -8.24
CA THR A 384 4.31 23.40 -9.66
C THR A 384 3.06 22.76 -10.25
N MET A 385 2.36 21.96 -9.45
CA MET A 385 1.08 21.33 -9.81
C MET A 385 -0.12 22.27 -9.68
N LYS A 386 0.08 23.51 -9.24
CA LYS A 386 -0.94 24.54 -8.97
C LYS A 386 -1.93 24.16 -7.86
N LEU A 387 -1.50 23.34 -6.90
CA LEU A 387 -2.24 22.99 -5.69
C LEU A 387 -1.98 24.02 -4.59
N TRP A 388 -2.42 25.26 -4.83
CA TRP A 388 -2.09 26.42 -3.99
C TRP A 388 -2.61 26.33 -2.56
N GLY A 389 -3.81 25.77 -2.36
CA GLY A 389 -4.41 25.55 -1.04
C GLY A 389 -3.54 24.65 -0.17
N PRO A 390 -3.34 23.38 -0.58
CA PRO A 390 -2.41 22.47 0.09
C PRO A 390 -0.99 23.03 0.27
N ALA A 391 -0.43 23.67 -0.77
CA ALA A 391 0.90 24.28 -0.68
C ALA A 391 0.98 25.37 0.40
N LEU A 392 -0.05 26.21 0.54
CA LEU A 392 -0.11 27.24 1.56
C LEU A 392 -0.25 26.63 2.96
N TYR A 393 -1.14 25.65 3.11
CA TYR A 393 -1.38 24.95 4.38
C TYR A 393 -0.09 24.31 4.91
N TYR A 394 0.57 23.46 4.12
CA TYR A 394 1.79 22.79 4.55
C TYR A 394 2.97 23.76 4.75
N ARG A 395 2.98 24.91 4.06
CA ARG A 395 3.94 25.97 4.32
C ARG A 395 3.74 26.59 5.70
N GLN A 396 2.51 26.79 6.14
CA GLN A 396 2.24 27.36 7.47
C GLN A 396 2.67 26.40 8.59
N LEU A 397 2.51 25.10 8.38
CA LEU A 397 2.91 24.06 9.32
C LEU A 397 4.40 23.74 9.32
N ARG A 398 5.17 24.35 8.41
CA ARG A 398 6.63 24.17 8.33
C ARG A 398 7.07 22.73 8.10
N TYR A 399 6.22 21.88 7.49
CA TYR A 399 6.56 20.50 7.14
C TYR A 399 7.70 20.35 6.10
N TYR A 400 8.12 21.46 5.49
CA TYR A 400 9.30 21.53 4.62
C TYR A 400 10.61 21.82 5.37
N ILE A 401 10.55 22.07 6.69
CA ILE A 401 11.76 22.34 7.47
C ILE A 401 12.46 21.03 7.75
N HIS A 402 13.66 20.90 7.17
CA HIS A 402 14.64 19.89 7.51
C HIS A 402 14.75 19.75 9.04
N ASN A 403 14.32 18.61 9.56
CA ASN A 403 14.53 18.22 10.94
C ASN A 403 15.54 17.06 10.91
N PRO A 404 16.83 17.31 11.23
CA PRO A 404 17.81 16.25 11.26
C PRO A 404 17.37 15.27 12.34
N VAL A 405 17.05 14.04 11.93
CA VAL A 405 16.80 12.95 12.87
C VAL A 405 18.13 12.67 13.55
N ARG A 406 18.21 13.02 14.84
CA ARG A 406 19.40 12.71 15.63
C ARG A 406 19.48 11.18 15.81
N ASP A 407 20.70 10.64 15.78
CA ASP A 407 20.97 9.20 15.83
C ASP A 407 20.42 8.48 17.07
N ASP A 408 20.09 9.22 18.13
CA ASP A 408 19.51 8.72 19.38
C ASP A 408 18.10 8.12 19.22
N GLU A 409 17.38 8.42 18.14
CA GLU A 409 16.12 7.75 17.78
C GLU A 409 16.31 6.58 16.81
N GLN A 410 17.51 6.34 16.28
CA GLN A 410 17.81 5.26 15.36
C GLN A 410 18.39 4.09 16.14
N LYS A 411 17.58 3.04 16.41
CA LYS A 411 18.20 1.74 16.68
C LYS A 411 18.98 1.37 15.43
N PRO A 412 20.30 1.09 15.51
CA PRO A 412 20.98 0.44 14.42
C PRO A 412 20.16 -0.79 14.11
N LYS A 413 19.61 -0.87 12.89
CA LYS A 413 19.33 -2.20 12.39
C LYS A 413 20.66 -2.92 12.50
N GLU A 414 20.68 -4.12 13.09
CA GLU A 414 21.66 -5.08 12.64
C GLU A 414 21.54 -5.05 11.12
N THR A 415 22.54 -4.46 10.47
CA THR A 415 22.73 -4.63 9.05
C THR A 415 22.62 -6.13 8.89
N LYS A 416 21.59 -6.58 8.17
CA LYS A 416 21.56 -7.97 7.72
C LYS A 416 22.91 -8.15 7.05
N LEU A 417 23.80 -8.88 7.72
CA LEU A 417 25.05 -9.29 7.11
C LEU A 417 24.65 -9.93 5.80
N TRP A 418 25.21 -9.39 4.74
CA TRP A 418 24.70 -9.63 3.41
C TRP A 418 24.99 -11.08 3.01
N GLU A 419 24.19 -11.62 2.09
CA GLU A 419 24.41 -12.97 1.55
C GLU A 419 25.82 -13.14 0.94
N TYR A 420 26.53 -12.06 0.59
CA TYR A 420 27.93 -12.12 0.14
C TYR A 420 28.96 -12.18 1.29
N GLU A 421 28.62 -11.71 2.49
CA GLU A 421 29.39 -11.95 3.72
C GLU A 421 29.19 -13.40 4.19
N ILE A 422 28.03 -14.00 3.86
CA ILE A 422 27.72 -15.43 4.02
C ILE A 422 28.42 -16.30 2.94
N GLN A 423 28.42 -15.88 1.67
CA GLN A 423 29.06 -16.62 0.56
C GLN A 423 30.60 -16.63 0.61
N ARG A 424 31.20 -15.63 1.26
CA ARG A 424 32.63 -15.64 1.62
C ARG A 424 32.95 -16.74 2.64
N PHE A 425 31.95 -17.17 3.42
CA PHE A 425 32.05 -18.26 4.40
C PHE A 425 31.68 -19.63 3.84
N ASP A 426 30.94 -19.71 2.72
CA ASP A 426 30.49 -20.98 2.11
C ASP A 426 31.20 -21.38 0.79
N GLY A 427 31.96 -20.48 0.16
CA GLY A 427 32.91 -20.81 -0.92
C GLY A 427 32.30 -21.00 -2.32
N THR A 428 31.16 -20.39 -2.63
CA THR A 428 30.40 -20.67 -3.87
C THR A 428 30.72 -19.79 -5.11
N TRP A 429 31.57 -18.75 -5.01
CA TRP A 429 31.93 -17.86 -6.13
C TRP A 429 33.13 -18.37 -6.96
N LYS A 430 33.04 -18.29 -8.30
CA LYS A 430 34.06 -18.84 -9.25
C LYS A 430 34.83 -17.80 -10.09
N GLY A 431 34.55 -16.50 -9.97
CA GLY A 431 35.28 -15.42 -10.68
C GLY A 431 36.19 -14.60 -9.77
N THR A 432 36.87 -13.58 -10.29
CA THR A 432 37.58 -12.59 -9.44
C THR A 432 36.63 -11.50 -8.93
N MET A 433 37.03 -10.78 -7.88
CA MET A 433 36.26 -9.65 -7.36
C MET A 433 36.25 -8.49 -8.37
N GLU A 434 37.37 -8.23 -9.04
CA GLU A 434 37.43 -7.20 -10.09
C GLU A 434 36.48 -7.49 -11.26
N GLU A 435 36.43 -8.74 -11.75
CA GLU A 435 35.52 -9.13 -12.85
C GLU A 435 34.04 -9.00 -12.46
N PHE A 436 33.71 -9.28 -11.21
CA PHE A 436 32.36 -9.10 -10.68
C PHE A 436 31.98 -7.61 -10.61
N VAL A 437 32.82 -6.79 -9.97
CA VAL A 437 32.62 -5.34 -9.85
C VAL A 437 32.52 -4.69 -11.23
N GLN A 438 33.36 -5.12 -12.17
CA GLN A 438 33.31 -4.64 -13.55
C GLN A 438 31.98 -4.99 -14.23
N THR A 439 31.47 -6.22 -14.06
CA THR A 439 30.21 -6.66 -14.66
C THR A 439 29.02 -5.88 -14.10
N GLU A 440 28.96 -5.64 -12.79
CA GLU A 440 27.92 -4.82 -12.15
C GLU A 440 27.99 -3.36 -12.62
N ASN A 441 29.18 -2.76 -12.67
CA ASN A 441 29.38 -1.40 -13.18
C ASN A 441 28.91 -1.26 -14.64
N MET A 442 29.17 -2.27 -15.49
CA MET A 442 28.71 -2.27 -16.88
C MET A 442 27.18 -2.44 -16.99
N ARG A 443 26.56 -3.15 -16.06
CA ARG A 443 25.10 -3.34 -16.01
C ARG A 443 24.39 -2.06 -15.56
N ASP A 444 24.90 -1.38 -14.55
CA ASP A 444 24.40 -0.07 -14.12
C ASP A 444 24.60 1.00 -15.19
N ALA A 445 25.75 0.99 -15.88
CA ALA A 445 25.98 1.87 -17.03
C ALA A 445 25.01 1.59 -18.18
N TRP A 446 24.69 0.30 -18.44
CA TRP A 446 23.70 -0.12 -19.42
C TRP A 446 22.30 0.37 -19.05
N ASP A 447 21.87 0.21 -17.80
CA ASP A 447 20.56 0.66 -17.32
C ASP A 447 20.42 2.19 -17.34
N ALA A 448 21.46 2.91 -16.90
CA ALA A 448 21.51 4.36 -16.95
C ALA A 448 21.47 4.87 -18.40
N ALA A 449 22.22 4.25 -19.31
CA ALA A 449 22.22 4.59 -20.74
C ALA A 449 20.88 4.27 -21.41
N ASN A 450 20.25 3.15 -21.06
CA ASN A 450 18.92 2.77 -21.55
C ASN A 450 17.84 3.72 -21.02
N ALA A 451 17.87 4.06 -19.74
CA ALA A 451 16.98 5.05 -19.12
C ALA A 451 17.17 6.44 -19.77
N ALA A 452 18.40 6.87 -20.00
CA ALA A 452 18.71 8.12 -20.70
C ALA A 452 18.21 8.11 -22.16
N CYS A 453 18.40 7.01 -22.89
CA CYS A 453 17.85 6.85 -24.25
C CYS A 453 16.33 6.88 -24.27
N LYS A 454 15.67 6.21 -23.33
CA LYS A 454 14.22 6.23 -23.20
C LYS A 454 13.74 7.65 -22.85
N ALA A 455 14.38 8.32 -21.90
CA ALA A 455 14.06 9.70 -21.54
C ALA A 455 14.22 10.67 -22.73
N LEU A 456 15.28 10.54 -23.53
CA LEU A 456 15.50 11.32 -24.75
C LEU A 456 14.41 11.09 -25.81
N ARG A 457 13.99 9.83 -26.01
CA ARG A 457 12.88 9.48 -26.91
C ARG A 457 11.54 10.04 -26.42
N LEU A 458 11.30 9.99 -25.10
CA LEU A 458 10.10 10.53 -24.46
C LEU A 458 10.06 12.07 -24.48
N ALA A 459 11.22 12.73 -24.46
CA ALA A 459 11.35 14.19 -24.56
C ALA A 459 11.17 14.75 -25.99
N GLY A 460 10.83 13.90 -26.98
CA GLY A 460 10.63 14.33 -28.37
C GLY A 460 11.89 14.79 -29.08
N SER A 461 13.09 14.52 -28.52
CA SER A 461 14.33 14.89 -29.18
C SER A 461 14.65 13.83 -30.24
N GLU A 462 14.54 14.19 -31.52
CA GLU A 462 15.06 13.39 -32.64
C GLU A 462 16.60 13.44 -32.74
N ASN A 463 17.30 13.72 -31.63
CA ASN A 463 18.74 13.93 -31.65
C ASN A 463 19.47 12.60 -31.93
N LYS A 464 19.73 12.34 -33.22
CA LYS A 464 20.36 11.15 -33.81
C LYS A 464 21.85 10.98 -33.50
N TRP A 465 22.47 11.89 -32.75
CA TRP A 465 23.93 11.89 -32.55
C TRP A 465 24.44 10.89 -31.51
N TRP A 466 23.53 10.31 -30.71
CA TRP A 466 23.86 9.18 -29.85
C TRP A 466 22.68 8.19 -29.79
N THR A 467 22.93 6.95 -30.20
CA THR A 467 21.97 5.84 -30.11
C THR A 467 22.60 4.73 -29.27
N PHE A 468 22.05 4.47 -28.09
CA PHE A 468 22.43 3.30 -27.30
C PHE A 468 22.06 2.02 -28.05
N ASN A 469 23.07 1.19 -28.35
CA ASN A 469 22.87 -0.13 -28.93
C ASN A 469 22.99 -1.18 -27.81
N PRO A 470 21.86 -1.71 -27.30
CA PRO A 470 21.87 -2.72 -26.23
C PRO A 470 22.46 -4.06 -26.68
N GLY A 471 22.63 -4.29 -27.98
CA GLY A 471 23.27 -5.49 -28.55
C GLY A 471 24.76 -5.33 -28.85
N HIS A 472 25.41 -4.26 -28.41
CA HIS A 472 26.83 -4.04 -28.70
C HIS A 472 27.74 -5.04 -27.94
N PRO A 473 28.74 -5.67 -28.58
CA PRO A 473 29.58 -6.72 -27.99
C PRO A 473 30.50 -6.24 -26.86
N MET A 474 30.55 -4.93 -26.59
CA MET A 474 31.26 -4.39 -25.43
C MET A 474 30.52 -4.67 -24.11
N TRP A 475 29.22 -4.99 -24.15
CA TRP A 475 28.46 -5.32 -22.96
C TRP A 475 28.68 -6.80 -22.59
N PRO A 476 28.68 -7.15 -21.29
CA PRO A 476 28.74 -8.55 -20.85
C PRO A 476 27.67 -9.40 -21.57
N ALA A 477 27.98 -10.67 -21.84
CA ALA A 477 27.04 -11.59 -22.48
C ALA A 477 25.73 -11.63 -21.68
N HIS A 478 24.70 -10.98 -22.23
CA HIS A 478 23.43 -10.77 -21.56
C HIS A 478 22.54 -12.00 -21.74
N ASP A 479 22.09 -12.61 -20.64
CA ASP A 479 21.01 -13.59 -20.74
C ASP A 479 19.72 -12.86 -21.06
N LYS A 480 19.35 -12.84 -22.35
CA LYS A 480 18.09 -12.26 -22.83
C LYS A 480 16.85 -12.92 -22.20
N LYS A 481 16.97 -14.08 -21.54
CA LYS A 481 15.88 -14.63 -20.73
C LYS A 481 15.61 -13.76 -19.49
N LEU A 482 16.61 -13.09 -18.92
CA LEU A 482 16.42 -12.15 -17.81
C LEU A 482 15.78 -10.82 -18.26
N ASP A 483 15.93 -10.44 -19.54
CA ASP A 483 15.12 -9.38 -20.17
C ASP A 483 13.66 -9.83 -20.35
N GLY A 484 13.45 -11.08 -20.79
CA GLY A 484 12.12 -11.69 -20.97
C GLY A 484 11.35 -11.89 -19.67
N TYR A 485 12.00 -12.22 -18.55
CA TYR A 485 11.37 -12.24 -17.22
C TYR A 485 10.99 -10.83 -16.70
N ALA A 486 11.31 -9.75 -17.42
CA ALA A 486 10.76 -8.42 -17.17
C ALA A 486 9.45 -8.15 -17.96
N ASP A 487 9.06 -9.04 -18.89
CA ASP A 487 7.90 -8.91 -19.80
C ASP A 487 7.07 -10.21 -20.01
N THR A 488 7.41 -11.39 -19.48
CA THR A 488 6.68 -12.65 -19.79
C THR A 488 6.22 -13.51 -18.60
N ASP A 489 6.11 -12.97 -17.39
CA ASP A 489 5.51 -13.73 -16.26
C ASP A 489 3.97 -13.66 -16.21
N ALA A 490 3.33 -12.99 -17.17
CA ALA A 490 1.87 -12.98 -17.25
C ALA A 490 1.26 -14.32 -17.74
N ALA A 491 2.08 -15.32 -18.14
CA ALA A 491 1.59 -16.50 -18.86
C ALA A 491 2.06 -17.89 -18.39
N THR A 492 2.89 -18.05 -17.35
CA THR A 492 3.45 -19.39 -17.03
C THR A 492 3.19 -19.97 -15.64
N ASP A 493 2.39 -19.34 -14.77
CA ASP A 493 2.00 -19.96 -13.50
C ASP A 493 0.75 -20.86 -13.56
N SER A 494 0.18 -21.10 -14.75
CA SER A 494 -0.95 -22.04 -14.91
C SER A 494 -0.55 -23.51 -15.09
N GLN A 495 0.72 -23.89 -14.96
CA GLN A 495 1.15 -25.29 -15.09
C GLN A 495 2.11 -25.81 -14.00
N ALA A 496 2.28 -25.08 -12.90
CA ALA A 496 3.04 -25.57 -11.74
C ALA A 496 2.12 -26.11 -10.62
N SER A 497 1.12 -26.90 -10.99
CA SER A 497 0.33 -27.70 -10.05
C SER A 497 0.35 -29.18 -10.45
N ASP A 498 1.54 -29.72 -10.74
CA ASP A 498 1.69 -31.17 -10.78
C ASP A 498 3.14 -31.57 -10.49
N LYS A 499 3.44 -31.67 -9.20
CA LYS A 499 4.52 -32.50 -8.66
C LYS A 499 4.28 -32.68 -7.17
N GLY A 500 3.36 -33.60 -6.89
CA GLY A 500 3.16 -34.19 -5.59
C GLY A 500 4.46 -34.80 -5.06
N SER A 501 4.72 -34.50 -3.79
CA SER A 501 5.79 -35.07 -3.00
C SER A 501 5.53 -36.57 -2.80
N GLN A 502 6.38 -37.44 -3.35
CA GLN A 502 6.47 -38.84 -2.93
C GLN A 502 7.91 -39.14 -2.50
N LYS A 503 8.10 -39.24 -1.18
CA LYS A 503 9.19 -39.97 -0.54
C LYS A 503 8.56 -41.12 0.25
N GLY A 504 8.81 -42.37 -0.15
CA GLY A 504 8.33 -43.52 0.61
C GLY A 504 8.63 -44.89 0.01
N LYS A 505 9.90 -45.32 0.13
CA LYS A 505 10.47 -46.69 0.21
C LYS A 505 10.17 -47.79 -0.85
N PRO A 506 11.14 -48.67 -1.14
CA PRO A 506 11.02 -49.74 -2.13
C PRO A 506 10.53 -51.05 -1.50
N SER A 507 9.69 -51.81 -2.22
CA SER A 507 9.55 -53.25 -2.05
C SER A 507 9.05 -53.90 -3.34
N GLU A 508 9.94 -54.70 -3.93
CA GLU A 508 9.79 -55.98 -4.64
C GLU A 508 8.57 -56.32 -5.53
N SER A 509 8.95 -57.09 -6.56
CA SER A 509 8.21 -58.00 -7.45
C SER A 509 7.37 -57.43 -8.59
N ASP A 510 7.89 -57.69 -9.81
CA ASP A 510 7.24 -58.30 -10.97
C ASP A 510 5.72 -58.11 -11.14
N ASP A 511 5.32 -57.45 -12.23
CA ASP A 511 4.72 -58.19 -13.35
C ASP A 511 4.55 -57.31 -14.59
N SER A 512 4.71 -57.97 -15.72
CA SER A 512 4.55 -57.54 -17.11
C SER A 512 3.15 -57.00 -17.44
N GLU A 513 3.06 -56.00 -18.31
CA GLU A 513 2.56 -56.17 -19.70
C GLU A 513 2.40 -54.83 -20.44
N LEU A 514 2.94 -54.81 -21.65
CA LEU A 514 2.71 -53.84 -22.71
C LEU A 514 1.33 -54.05 -23.33
N THR A 515 0.64 -52.99 -23.74
CA THR A 515 0.03 -52.85 -25.10
C THR A 515 -0.62 -51.47 -25.27
N GLN A 516 -0.11 -50.70 -26.25
CA GLN A 516 -0.79 -50.25 -27.48
C GLN A 516 -1.58 -48.93 -27.39
N TYR A 517 -0.96 -47.85 -27.89
CA TYR A 517 -1.64 -46.69 -28.45
C TYR A 517 -1.69 -46.84 -29.98
N SER A 518 -2.90 -46.70 -30.55
CA SER A 518 -3.17 -46.63 -31.98
C SER A 518 -3.43 -45.17 -32.38
N LEU A 519 -2.69 -44.71 -33.39
CA LEU A 519 -2.84 -43.44 -34.09
C LEU A 519 -4.00 -43.51 -35.10
N GLY A 520 -4.84 -42.48 -35.11
CA GLY A 520 -5.83 -42.21 -36.15
C GLY A 520 -5.63 -40.81 -36.71
N THR A 521 -5.37 -40.74 -38.02
CA THR A 521 -5.04 -39.59 -38.87
C THR A 521 -6.27 -38.99 -39.58
N TRP A 522 -6.05 -37.87 -40.31
CA TRP A 522 -6.85 -37.28 -41.41
C TRP A 522 -7.95 -36.26 -41.02
N THR A 523 -8.19 -35.10 -41.67
CA THR A 523 -7.56 -34.31 -42.76
C THR A 523 -8.15 -32.88 -42.81
N GLU A 524 -7.49 -32.03 -43.61
CA GLU A 524 -7.89 -30.73 -44.17
C GLU A 524 -9.24 -30.70 -44.93
N ASP A 525 -9.86 -29.51 -44.97
CA ASP A 525 -10.48 -28.81 -46.13
C ASP A 525 -11.28 -27.60 -45.55
N SER A 526 -10.91 -26.34 -45.82
CA SER A 526 -11.14 -25.49 -47.01
C SER A 526 -12.47 -24.73 -46.97
N ASP A 527 -12.38 -23.43 -47.31
CA ASP A 527 -13.42 -22.53 -47.84
C ASP A 527 -14.56 -22.13 -46.88
N ASP A 528 -15.21 -20.97 -46.91
CA ASP A 528 -15.06 -19.65 -47.54
C ASP A 528 -16.15 -18.78 -46.86
N GLU A 529 -16.10 -17.47 -47.14
CA GLU A 529 -17.26 -16.54 -47.20
C GLU A 529 -17.86 -15.84 -45.95
N ASP A 530 -17.96 -14.51 -46.17
CA ASP A 530 -18.96 -13.51 -45.77
C ASP A 530 -18.97 -12.94 -44.32
N LEU A 531 -18.61 -11.67 -44.13
CA LEU A 531 -19.38 -10.43 -44.40
C LEU A 531 -20.63 -10.28 -43.52
N GLU A 532 -20.48 -9.61 -42.37
CA GLU A 532 -21.08 -8.31 -42.03
C GLU A 532 -20.52 -7.75 -40.71
#